data_AF-A0A7C0VHM2-F1
#
_entry.id   AF-A0A7C0VHM2-F1
#
_cell.length_a   1.000
_cell.length_b   1.000
_cell.length_c   1.000
_cell.angle_alpha   90.00
_cell.angle_beta   90.00
_cell.angle_gamma   90.00
#
_symmetry.space_group_name_H-M   'P 1'
#
loop_
_entity.id
_entity.type
_entity.pdbx_description
1 polymer ?
#
loop_
_entity_poly.entity_id
_entity_poly.type
_entity_poly.pdbx_seq_one_letter_code
_entity_poly.pdbx_strand_id
1 'polypeptide(L)'
;MTVNAGNLLFRREVIKPDKILEAQLVSDIIISSYNAMGCDALNIGAYDLSLGIDYLLKKRAKAKFPFVSANLCDKHGDLLFKPWVMKTEAGVKVAIFGLIAKKLKLDKIPGGHKIMIKDPLAVATELVPRLKKAGADYVILLTNMPGRQCRRLAQHDLQIDLIVGSSRKNQISLPIKVKNTYITHLDRGGKNIGQLMLTFLSAAGTSALPSSQRFKGTEIDGKFYLNKFIQLRLDIPDHPEIGPKVEALLEKLKRLQKVKATGSMTIPMKKIAGIEEGNKYVGAEACGKCHQERYERWRASAHARAYQGLVAKQQQFDKDCIGCHSLAYDRDGGFSDLKDISFYANVQCESCHGPGSMHVNSKGDPEKIVKTRDAEICLECHIPEKSPDFVFMDYFTLMCSGKKK
;
A
#
# COMPACT_ATOMS: atom_id res chain seq x y z
N MET A 1 -17.63 -16.70 2.94
CA MET A 1 -17.66 -15.48 2.12
C MET A 1 -16.35 -14.67 2.26
N THR A 2 -15.77 -14.23 1.15
CA THR A 2 -14.53 -13.44 1.05
C THR A 2 -14.77 -12.16 0.24
N VAL A 3 -14.43 -10.98 0.78
CA VAL A 3 -14.69 -9.69 0.14
C VAL A 3 -13.45 -8.79 0.13
N ASN A 4 -13.36 -7.87 -0.82
CA ASN A 4 -12.28 -6.89 -0.92
C ASN A 4 -12.82 -5.46 -1.12
N ALA A 5 -12.33 -4.52 -0.31
CA ALA A 5 -12.81 -3.13 -0.27
C ALA A 5 -12.29 -2.20 -1.39
N GLY A 6 -11.43 -2.72 -2.28
CA GLY A 6 -10.86 -2.02 -3.42
C GLY A 6 -9.40 -1.64 -3.26
N ASN A 7 -8.88 -0.93 -4.27
CA ASN A 7 -7.46 -0.68 -4.47
C ASN A 7 -6.66 -1.99 -4.61
N LEU A 8 -7.24 -2.94 -5.31
CA LEU A 8 -6.69 -4.28 -5.49
C LEU A 8 -5.58 -4.31 -6.55
N LEU A 9 -5.84 -3.71 -7.71
CA LEU A 9 -5.02 -3.91 -8.91
C LEU A 9 -3.71 -3.11 -8.88
N PHE A 10 -3.72 -1.96 -8.21
CA PHE A 10 -2.61 -1.02 -8.24
C PHE A 10 -2.35 -0.39 -6.87
N ARG A 11 -1.10 0.06 -6.65
CA ARG A 11 -0.63 0.58 -5.36
C ARG A 11 -0.60 2.11 -5.26
N ARG A 12 -0.95 2.82 -6.34
CA ARG A 12 -0.82 4.28 -6.47
C ARG A 12 -1.80 4.79 -7.52
N GLU A 13 -2.28 6.03 -7.36
CA GLU A 13 -3.26 6.66 -8.26
C GLU A 13 -2.71 6.86 -9.68
N VAL A 14 -1.42 7.18 -9.80
CA VAL A 14 -0.76 7.47 -11.09
C VAL A 14 0.38 6.48 -11.31
N ILE A 15 0.32 5.77 -12.44
CA ILE A 15 1.35 4.83 -12.87
C ILE A 15 2.27 5.55 -13.84
N LYS A 16 3.58 5.51 -13.58
CA LYS A 16 4.58 6.13 -14.47
C LYS A 16 4.58 5.39 -15.82
N PRO A 17 4.80 6.08 -16.97
CA PRO A 17 4.80 5.44 -18.28
C PRO A 17 5.70 4.20 -18.39
N ASP A 18 6.89 4.26 -17.80
CA ASP A 18 7.87 3.17 -17.79
C ASP A 18 7.44 1.96 -16.95
N LYS A 19 6.42 2.11 -16.11
CA LYS A 19 5.87 1.08 -15.21
C LYS A 19 4.54 0.49 -15.69
N ILE A 20 3.98 0.96 -16.81
CA ILE A 20 2.68 0.48 -17.30
C ILE A 20 2.71 -1.03 -17.57
N LEU A 21 3.72 -1.54 -18.29
CA LEU A 21 3.81 -2.97 -18.59
C LEU A 21 3.92 -3.82 -17.32
N GLU A 22 4.72 -3.39 -16.35
CA GLU A 22 4.89 -4.08 -15.07
C GLU A 22 3.56 -4.13 -14.30
N ALA A 23 2.86 -2.99 -14.23
CA ALA A 23 1.56 -2.88 -13.59
C ALA A 23 0.50 -3.76 -14.28
N GLN A 24 0.53 -3.84 -15.61
CA GLN A 24 -0.39 -4.69 -16.36
C GLN A 24 -0.18 -6.18 -16.04
N LEU A 25 1.08 -6.64 -16.06
CA LEU A 25 1.42 -8.03 -15.74
C LEU A 25 1.03 -8.40 -14.30
N VAL A 26 1.33 -7.52 -13.34
CA VAL A 26 0.93 -7.71 -11.94
C VAL A 26 -0.59 -7.80 -11.80
N SER A 27 -1.34 -6.92 -12.45
CA SER A 27 -2.81 -6.95 -12.36
C SER A 27 -3.44 -8.20 -13.00
N ASP A 28 -2.84 -8.76 -14.07
CA ASP A 28 -3.31 -10.03 -14.66
C ASP A 28 -3.13 -11.19 -13.67
N ILE A 29 -1.97 -11.27 -13.01
CA ILE A 29 -1.75 -12.27 -11.96
C ILE A 29 -2.73 -12.08 -10.81
N ILE A 30 -2.94 -10.84 -10.33
CA ILE A 30 -3.89 -10.57 -9.25
C ILE A 30 -5.31 -11.05 -9.58
N ILE A 31 -5.84 -10.74 -10.77
CA ILE A 31 -7.16 -11.22 -11.19
C ILE A 31 -7.19 -12.76 -11.22
N SER A 32 -6.16 -13.39 -11.79
CA SER A 32 -6.09 -14.85 -11.86
C SER A 32 -6.04 -15.51 -10.47
N SER A 33 -5.31 -14.91 -9.52
CA SER A 33 -5.22 -15.38 -8.14
C SER A 33 -6.56 -15.22 -7.42
N TYR A 34 -7.24 -14.09 -7.59
CA TYR A 34 -8.57 -13.88 -6.99
C TYR A 34 -9.64 -14.79 -7.58
N ASN A 35 -9.51 -15.17 -8.85
CA ASN A 35 -10.35 -16.19 -9.47
C ASN A 35 -10.14 -17.56 -8.83
N ALA A 36 -8.89 -17.94 -8.52
CA ALA A 36 -8.56 -19.21 -7.87
C ALA A 36 -9.00 -19.23 -6.39
N MET A 37 -8.81 -18.12 -5.67
CA MET A 37 -9.19 -18.01 -4.25
C MET A 37 -10.70 -17.95 -4.00
N GLY A 38 -11.51 -17.62 -5.02
CA GLY A 38 -12.96 -17.51 -4.88
C GLY A 38 -13.42 -16.24 -4.14
N CYS A 39 -13.11 -15.06 -4.68
CA CYS A 39 -13.63 -13.80 -4.14
C CYS A 39 -15.15 -13.66 -4.39
N ASP A 40 -15.93 -13.22 -3.41
CA ASP A 40 -17.38 -13.02 -3.55
C ASP A 40 -17.75 -11.62 -4.05
N ALA A 41 -16.96 -10.60 -3.71
CA ALA A 41 -17.16 -9.24 -4.19
C ALA A 41 -15.89 -8.40 -4.05
N LEU A 42 -15.59 -7.61 -5.08
CA LEU A 42 -14.58 -6.56 -5.07
C LEU A 42 -15.25 -5.21 -5.25
N ASN A 43 -15.10 -4.28 -4.31
CA ASN A 43 -15.43 -2.88 -4.56
C ASN A 43 -14.35 -2.19 -5.39
N ILE A 44 -14.75 -1.25 -6.24
CA ILE A 44 -13.80 -0.47 -7.04
C ILE A 44 -13.16 0.65 -6.22
N GLY A 45 -11.83 0.67 -6.24
CA GLY A 45 -10.95 1.65 -5.62
C GLY A 45 -10.54 2.79 -6.53
N ALA A 46 -10.05 3.87 -5.93
CA ALA A 46 -9.35 4.94 -6.64
C ALA A 46 -8.15 4.40 -7.43
N TYR A 47 -7.40 3.47 -6.83
CA TYR A 47 -6.19 2.94 -7.44
C TYR A 47 -6.52 1.94 -8.54
N ASP A 48 -7.65 1.23 -8.48
CA ASP A 48 -8.08 0.32 -9.55
C ASP A 48 -8.32 1.06 -10.88
N LEU A 49 -8.55 2.36 -10.84
CA LEU A 49 -8.72 3.25 -11.99
C LEU A 49 -7.39 3.77 -12.57
N SER A 50 -6.22 3.40 -12.04
CA SER A 50 -4.95 4.03 -12.41
C SER A 50 -4.49 3.82 -13.86
N LEU A 51 -4.97 2.77 -14.54
CA LEU A 51 -4.79 2.60 -15.99
C LEU A 51 -6.05 2.97 -16.81
N GLY A 52 -7.03 3.60 -16.15
CA GLY A 52 -8.26 4.09 -16.76
C GLY A 52 -9.43 3.11 -16.72
N ILE A 53 -10.63 3.65 -16.97
CA ILE A 53 -11.88 2.89 -16.92
C ILE A 53 -11.94 1.78 -17.98
N ASP A 54 -11.47 2.04 -19.19
CA ASP A 54 -11.48 1.06 -20.28
C ASP A 54 -10.62 -0.17 -19.93
N TYR A 55 -9.49 0.07 -19.26
CA TYR A 55 -8.63 -0.99 -18.76
C TYR A 55 -9.31 -1.82 -17.67
N LEU A 56 -9.94 -1.14 -16.70
CA LEU A 56 -10.64 -1.79 -15.61
C LEU A 56 -11.80 -2.66 -16.10
N LEU A 57 -12.56 -2.20 -17.10
CA LEU A 57 -13.63 -2.98 -17.73
C LEU A 57 -13.10 -4.23 -18.43
N LYS A 58 -11.93 -4.16 -19.09
CA LYS A 58 -11.26 -5.35 -19.65
C LYS A 58 -10.86 -6.35 -18.56
N LYS A 59 -10.43 -5.88 -17.38
CA LYS A 59 -10.11 -6.75 -16.24
C LYS A 59 -11.35 -7.39 -15.63
N ARG A 60 -12.44 -6.63 -15.50
CA ARG A 60 -13.74 -7.14 -15.08
C ARG A 60 -14.18 -8.32 -15.96
N ALA A 61 -14.01 -8.25 -17.27
CA ALA A 61 -14.38 -9.33 -18.18
C ALA A 61 -13.59 -10.64 -17.95
N LYS A 62 -12.40 -10.57 -17.35
CA LYS A 62 -11.58 -11.75 -16.98
C LYS A 62 -11.84 -12.25 -15.56
N ALA A 63 -12.56 -11.49 -14.73
CA ALA A 63 -12.82 -11.85 -13.35
C ALA A 63 -14.00 -12.83 -13.25
N LYS A 64 -13.84 -13.88 -12.44
CA LYS A 64 -14.89 -14.84 -12.07
C LYS A 64 -15.71 -14.38 -10.85
N PHE A 65 -15.46 -13.16 -10.40
CA PHE A 65 -16.10 -12.55 -9.23
C PHE A 65 -16.62 -11.16 -9.58
N PRO A 66 -17.71 -10.71 -8.95
CA PRO A 66 -18.35 -9.45 -9.29
C PRO A 66 -17.55 -8.24 -8.79
N PHE A 67 -17.40 -7.27 -9.68
CA PHE A 67 -16.95 -5.92 -9.34
C PHE A 67 -18.19 -5.11 -8.98
N VAL A 68 -18.18 -4.48 -7.81
CA VAL A 68 -19.29 -3.67 -7.30
C VAL A 68 -18.90 -2.19 -7.14
N SER A 69 -19.82 -1.31 -7.50
CA SER A 69 -19.78 0.12 -7.19
C SER A 69 -21.15 0.73 -7.47
N ALA A 70 -21.76 1.33 -6.46
CA ALA A 70 -23.08 1.96 -6.57
C ALA A 70 -23.02 3.43 -6.98
N ASN A 71 -21.82 4.03 -7.03
CA ASN A 71 -21.67 5.45 -7.30
C ASN A 71 -20.65 5.82 -8.39
N LEU A 72 -20.04 4.83 -9.05
CA LEU A 72 -19.22 5.05 -10.25
C LEU A 72 -20.08 4.92 -11.51
N CYS A 73 -20.24 6.04 -12.20
CA CYS A 73 -21.07 6.14 -13.41
C CYS A 73 -20.24 6.58 -14.61
N ASP A 74 -20.77 6.37 -15.80
CA ASP A 74 -20.31 7.06 -16.99
C ASP A 74 -20.73 8.55 -16.97
N LYS A 75 -20.36 9.29 -18.01
CA LYS A 75 -20.72 10.72 -18.16
C LYS A 75 -22.23 10.98 -18.32
N HIS A 76 -23.03 9.94 -18.60
CA HIS A 76 -24.48 10.02 -18.75
C HIS A 76 -25.22 9.71 -17.44
N GLY A 77 -24.51 9.20 -16.43
CA GLY A 77 -25.06 8.88 -15.12
C GLY A 77 -25.44 7.40 -14.96
N ASP A 78 -25.13 6.56 -15.95
CA ASP A 78 -25.37 5.12 -15.93
C ASP A 78 -24.28 4.40 -15.15
N LEU A 79 -24.67 3.40 -14.35
CA LEU A 79 -23.74 2.64 -13.52
C LEU A 79 -22.82 1.76 -14.37
N LEU A 80 -21.51 1.89 -14.17
CA LEU A 80 -20.50 1.09 -14.88
C LEU A 80 -20.32 -0.31 -14.29
N PHE A 81 -20.75 -0.51 -13.04
CA PHE A 81 -20.63 -1.76 -12.29
C PHE A 81 -21.95 -2.08 -11.60
N LYS A 82 -22.09 -3.33 -11.14
CA LYS A 82 -23.25 -3.70 -10.34
C LYS A 82 -23.24 -2.87 -9.04
N PRO A 83 -24.37 -2.27 -8.62
CA PRO A 83 -24.38 -1.49 -7.39
C PRO A 83 -24.15 -2.36 -6.14
N TRP A 84 -24.63 -3.61 -6.19
CA TRP A 84 -24.57 -4.56 -5.08
C TRP A 84 -24.68 -6.01 -5.57
N VAL A 85 -24.45 -6.96 -4.66
CA VAL A 85 -24.70 -8.40 -4.82
C VAL A 85 -25.38 -8.97 -3.58
N MET A 86 -26.28 -9.94 -3.77
CA MET A 86 -26.85 -10.75 -2.68
C MET A 86 -26.07 -12.04 -2.55
N LYS A 87 -25.71 -12.43 -1.33
CA LYS A 87 -25.18 -13.76 -1.01
C LYS A 87 -26.03 -14.37 0.09
N THR A 88 -26.21 -15.69 0.05
CA THR A 88 -26.90 -16.42 1.12
C THR A 88 -25.92 -17.38 1.74
N GLU A 89 -25.68 -17.24 3.04
CA GLU A 89 -24.73 -18.05 3.81
C GLU A 89 -25.46 -18.56 5.04
N ALA A 90 -25.54 -19.88 5.21
CA ALA A 90 -26.27 -20.51 6.32
C ALA A 90 -27.70 -19.95 6.54
N GLY A 91 -28.43 -19.67 5.46
CA GLY A 91 -29.79 -19.12 5.49
C GLY A 91 -29.89 -17.60 5.67
N VAL A 92 -28.78 -16.90 5.89
CA VAL A 92 -28.73 -15.44 6.06
C VAL A 92 -28.46 -14.77 4.72
N LYS A 93 -29.32 -13.82 4.32
CA LYS A 93 -29.12 -12.99 3.11
C LYS A 93 -28.27 -11.78 3.43
N VAL A 94 -27.06 -11.76 2.87
CA VAL A 94 -26.09 -10.68 3.00
C VAL A 94 -26.05 -9.85 1.72
N ALA A 95 -26.44 -8.58 1.82
CA ALA A 95 -26.27 -7.61 0.74
C ALA A 95 -24.91 -6.95 0.84
N ILE A 96 -24.13 -6.98 -0.24
CA ILE A 96 -22.81 -6.37 -0.32
C ILE A 96 -22.85 -5.29 -1.39
N PHE A 97 -22.60 -4.04 -1.02
CA PHE A 97 -22.55 -2.92 -1.96
C PHE A 97 -21.26 -2.14 -1.84
N GLY A 98 -20.90 -1.42 -2.91
CA GLY A 98 -19.63 -0.72 -3.02
C GLY A 98 -19.79 0.79 -3.15
N LEU A 99 -18.96 1.58 -2.47
CA LEU A 99 -18.87 3.03 -2.69
C LEU A 99 -17.41 3.49 -2.84
N ILE A 100 -17.19 4.36 -3.82
CA ILE A 100 -15.91 5.05 -4.03
C ILE A 100 -15.98 6.44 -3.41
N ALA A 101 -14.89 6.90 -2.81
CA ALA A 101 -14.82 8.25 -2.25
C ALA A 101 -15.07 9.32 -3.34
N LYS A 102 -15.94 10.30 -3.06
CA LYS A 102 -16.30 11.38 -4.00
C LYS A 102 -15.10 12.16 -4.53
N LYS A 103 -14.11 12.40 -3.67
CA LYS A 103 -12.93 13.23 -3.99
C LYS A 103 -11.86 12.40 -4.70
N LEU A 104 -12.10 12.11 -5.97
CA LEU A 104 -11.12 11.56 -6.91
C LEU A 104 -10.57 12.66 -7.82
N LYS A 105 -9.27 12.61 -8.11
CA LYS A 105 -8.63 13.48 -9.09
C LYS A 105 -8.85 12.91 -10.48
N LEU A 106 -10.07 13.08 -11.01
CA LEU A 106 -10.47 12.51 -12.31
C LEU A 106 -9.57 12.99 -13.46
N ASP A 107 -9.05 14.21 -13.37
CA ASP A 107 -8.06 14.79 -14.29
C ASP A 107 -6.77 13.96 -14.39
N LYS A 108 -6.42 13.20 -13.35
CA LYS A 108 -5.21 12.36 -13.29
C LYS A 108 -5.46 10.91 -13.70
N ILE A 109 -6.70 10.54 -13.95
CA ILE A 109 -7.08 9.19 -14.34
C ILE A 109 -7.16 9.14 -15.87
N PRO A 110 -6.46 8.21 -16.53
CA PRO A 110 -6.61 8.02 -17.97
C PRO A 110 -8.09 7.78 -18.34
N GLY A 111 -8.65 8.62 -19.20
CA GLY A 111 -10.08 8.56 -19.54
C GLY A 111 -11.03 9.04 -18.43
N GLY A 112 -10.55 9.78 -17.43
CA GLY A 112 -11.36 10.27 -16.30
C GLY A 112 -12.52 11.18 -16.72
N HIS A 113 -12.43 11.85 -17.87
CA HIS A 113 -13.53 12.63 -18.46
C HIS A 113 -14.74 11.76 -18.90
N LYS A 114 -14.58 10.43 -18.96
CA LYS A 114 -15.65 9.49 -19.32
C LYS A 114 -16.51 9.08 -18.12
N ILE A 115 -16.09 9.41 -16.90
CA ILE A 115 -16.69 8.90 -15.67
C ILE A 115 -17.08 10.03 -14.74
N MET A 116 -18.03 9.75 -13.86
CA MET A 116 -18.40 10.62 -12.75
C MET A 116 -18.67 9.81 -11.49
N ILE A 117 -18.57 10.48 -10.34
CA ILE A 117 -18.76 9.85 -9.03
C ILE A 117 -19.94 10.52 -8.34
N LYS A 118 -21.02 9.76 -8.16
CA LYS A 118 -22.19 10.22 -7.39
C LYS A 118 -21.82 10.33 -5.90
N ASP A 119 -22.53 11.20 -5.19
CA ASP A 119 -22.28 11.44 -3.77
C ASP A 119 -22.49 10.15 -2.95
N PRO A 120 -21.48 9.66 -2.21
CA PRO A 120 -21.58 8.39 -1.51
C PRO A 120 -22.70 8.34 -0.47
N LEU A 121 -22.95 9.45 0.23
CA LEU A 121 -23.99 9.50 1.25
C LEU A 121 -25.37 9.49 0.59
N ALA A 122 -25.58 10.31 -0.45
CA ALA A 122 -26.85 10.32 -1.17
C ALA A 122 -27.19 8.94 -1.75
N VAL A 123 -26.21 8.28 -2.38
CA VAL A 123 -26.38 6.92 -2.93
C VAL A 123 -26.68 5.91 -1.82
N ALA A 124 -25.98 5.96 -0.68
CA ALA A 124 -26.24 5.04 0.43
C ALA A 124 -27.65 5.23 1.00
N THR A 125 -28.10 6.48 1.17
CA THR A 125 -29.43 6.83 1.68
C THR A 125 -30.54 6.26 0.79
N GLU A 126 -30.36 6.25 -0.54
CA GLU A 126 -31.34 5.67 -1.46
C GLU A 126 -31.23 4.13 -1.53
N LEU A 127 -30.01 3.59 -1.59
CA LEU A 127 -29.79 2.18 -1.89
C LEU A 127 -30.10 1.27 -0.70
N VAL A 128 -29.71 1.66 0.53
CA VAL A 128 -29.83 0.79 1.71
C VAL A 128 -31.28 0.36 1.97
N PRO A 129 -32.30 1.25 1.94
CA PRO A 129 -33.70 0.84 2.06
C PRO A 129 -34.12 -0.17 0.99
N ARG A 130 -33.62 -0.04 -0.25
CA ARG A 130 -33.92 -0.97 -1.35
C ARG A 130 -33.31 -2.35 -1.09
N LEU A 131 -32.10 -2.42 -0.51
CA LEU A 131 -31.47 -3.68 -0.11
C LEU A 131 -32.28 -4.39 0.98
N LYS A 132 -32.72 -3.64 1.99
CA LYS A 132 -33.58 -4.20 3.07
C LYS A 132 -34.92 -4.68 2.53
N LYS A 133 -35.57 -3.90 1.64
CA LYS A 133 -36.80 -4.32 0.94
C LYS A 133 -36.60 -5.56 0.06
N ALA A 134 -35.41 -5.76 -0.50
CA ALA A 134 -35.03 -6.96 -1.24
C ALA A 134 -34.75 -8.19 -0.32
N GLY A 135 -34.92 -8.04 1.00
CA GLY A 135 -34.77 -9.11 1.97
C GLY A 135 -33.36 -9.30 2.50
N ALA A 136 -32.53 -8.25 2.53
CA ALA A 136 -31.22 -8.33 3.16
C ALA A 136 -31.35 -8.39 4.70
N ASP A 137 -30.87 -9.47 5.30
CA ASP A 137 -30.76 -9.65 6.76
C ASP A 137 -29.56 -8.87 7.32
N TYR A 138 -28.50 -8.78 6.51
CA TYR A 138 -27.23 -8.13 6.86
C TYR A 138 -26.72 -7.31 5.67
N VAL A 139 -26.24 -6.09 5.93
CA VAL A 139 -25.79 -5.14 4.90
C VAL A 139 -24.32 -4.76 5.12
N ILE A 140 -23.49 -5.06 4.12
CA ILE A 140 -22.05 -4.75 4.10
C ILE A 140 -21.77 -3.67 3.06
N LEU A 141 -21.17 -2.57 3.51
CA LEU A 141 -20.55 -1.57 2.66
C LEU A 141 -19.05 -1.86 2.50
N LEU A 142 -18.61 -2.00 1.26
CA LEU A 142 -17.19 -2.03 0.88
C LEU A 142 -16.78 -0.66 0.36
N THR A 143 -15.69 -0.07 0.88
CA THR A 143 -15.30 1.29 0.46
C THR A 143 -13.81 1.60 0.59
N ASN A 144 -13.36 2.61 -0.16
CA ASN A 144 -12.05 3.26 -0.02
C ASN A 144 -12.15 4.65 0.62
N MET A 145 -13.31 5.00 1.17
CA MET A 145 -13.50 6.24 1.93
C MET A 145 -12.61 6.26 3.19
N PRO A 146 -12.01 7.41 3.55
CA PRO A 146 -11.30 7.55 4.81
C PRO A 146 -12.23 7.33 6.00
N GLY A 147 -11.70 6.82 7.11
CA GLY A 147 -12.50 6.52 8.31
C GLY A 147 -13.38 7.66 8.83
N ARG A 148 -13.00 8.94 8.65
CA ARG A 148 -13.88 10.08 8.98
C ARG A 148 -15.16 10.10 8.16
N GLN A 149 -15.09 9.78 6.87
CA GLN A 149 -16.27 9.70 5.99
C GLN A 149 -17.12 8.48 6.32
N CYS A 150 -16.51 7.32 6.62
CA CYS A 150 -17.23 6.14 7.08
C CYS A 150 -18.00 6.43 8.39
N ARG A 151 -17.36 7.10 9.36
CA ARG A 151 -18.01 7.51 10.61
C ARG A 151 -19.17 8.48 10.36
N ARG A 152 -18.99 9.47 9.49
CA ARG A 152 -20.07 10.38 9.10
C ARG A 152 -21.25 9.63 8.48
N LEU A 153 -20.97 8.68 7.58
CA LEU A 153 -22.02 7.87 6.96
C LEU A 153 -22.78 7.04 8.01
N ALA A 154 -22.07 6.41 8.95
CA ALA A 154 -22.69 5.68 10.05
C ALA A 154 -23.53 6.58 10.99
N GLN A 155 -23.16 7.86 11.16
CA GLN A 155 -23.96 8.81 11.96
C GLN A 155 -25.34 9.10 11.36
N HIS A 156 -25.56 8.86 10.06
CA HIS A 156 -26.87 9.01 9.42
C HIS A 156 -27.83 7.85 9.71
N ASP A 157 -27.42 6.86 10.52
CA ASP A 157 -28.26 5.76 10.99
C ASP A 157 -28.91 4.95 9.85
N LEU A 158 -28.18 4.82 8.75
CA LEU A 158 -28.53 3.92 7.68
C LEU A 158 -28.42 2.48 8.22
N GLN A 159 -29.33 1.60 7.80
CA GLN A 159 -29.33 0.17 8.17
C GLN A 159 -28.18 -0.60 7.50
N ILE A 160 -26.95 -0.18 7.75
CA ILE A 160 -25.68 -0.79 7.35
C ILE A 160 -25.08 -1.41 8.60
N ASP A 161 -24.89 -2.73 8.60
CA ASP A 161 -24.34 -3.42 9.76
C ASP A 161 -22.81 -3.30 9.81
N LEU A 162 -22.14 -3.36 8.66
CA LEU A 162 -20.67 -3.35 8.57
C LEU A 162 -20.16 -2.49 7.40
N ILE A 163 -19.17 -1.64 7.71
CA ILE A 163 -18.35 -0.93 6.74
C ILE A 163 -16.93 -1.51 6.77
N VAL A 164 -16.50 -2.08 5.65
CA VAL A 164 -15.13 -2.52 5.43
C VAL A 164 -14.41 -1.51 4.53
N GLY A 165 -13.47 -0.78 5.13
CA GLY A 165 -12.66 0.23 4.47
C GLY A 165 -11.30 -0.30 4.01
N SER A 166 -10.85 0.09 2.81
CA SER A 166 -9.43 -0.02 2.43
C SER A 166 -8.68 1.22 2.93
N SER A 167 -7.56 1.05 3.64
CA SER A 167 -6.72 2.17 4.09
C SER A 167 -5.54 2.43 3.15
N ARG A 168 -5.20 3.71 2.95
CA ARG A 168 -3.93 4.12 2.32
C ARG A 168 -2.74 4.02 3.28
N LYS A 169 -3.00 3.95 4.59
CA LYS A 169 -1.98 3.83 5.63
C LYS A 169 -1.77 2.36 5.97
N ASN A 170 -0.54 1.97 6.32
CA ASN A 170 -0.27 0.69 6.99
C ASN A 170 -0.79 0.74 8.42
N GLN A 171 -2.10 0.66 8.59
CA GLN A 171 -2.71 0.64 9.90
C GLN A 171 -3.96 -0.21 9.85
N ILE A 172 -4.01 -1.22 10.71
CA ILE A 172 -5.25 -1.93 11.05
C ILE A 172 -5.99 -1.05 12.03
N SER A 173 -7.26 -0.74 11.75
CA SER A 173 -8.13 -0.17 12.78
C SER A 173 -8.96 -1.29 13.37
N LEU A 174 -8.82 -1.54 14.67
CA LEU A 174 -9.78 -2.35 15.40
C LEU A 174 -11.20 -1.86 15.08
N PRO A 175 -12.17 -2.78 14.89
CA PRO A 175 -13.53 -2.40 14.56
C PRO A 175 -14.07 -1.42 15.59
N ILE A 176 -14.53 -0.26 15.13
CA ILE A 176 -15.23 0.71 15.96
C ILE A 176 -16.72 0.62 15.67
N LYS A 177 -17.55 0.83 16.69
CA LYS A 177 -19.00 0.95 16.53
C LYS A 177 -19.37 2.43 16.52
N VAL A 178 -20.16 2.84 15.52
CA VAL A 178 -20.79 4.16 15.46
C VAL A 178 -22.28 3.95 15.24
N LYS A 179 -23.11 4.36 16.20
CA LYS A 179 -24.52 3.96 16.27
C LYS A 179 -24.63 2.43 16.12
N ASN A 180 -25.37 1.93 15.14
CA ASN A 180 -25.55 0.49 14.92
C ASN A 180 -24.62 -0.09 13.84
N THR A 181 -23.68 0.69 13.33
CA THR A 181 -22.76 0.28 12.26
C THR A 181 -21.36 0.03 12.78
N TYR A 182 -20.81 -1.14 12.45
CA TYR A 182 -19.40 -1.43 12.65
C TYR A 182 -18.54 -0.90 11.52
N ILE A 183 -17.36 -0.40 11.84
CA ILE A 183 -16.41 0.13 10.87
C ILE A 183 -15.04 -0.46 11.14
N THR A 184 -14.48 -1.13 10.15
CA THR A 184 -13.11 -1.63 10.19
C THR A 184 -12.35 -1.20 8.94
N HIS A 185 -11.04 -1.01 9.09
CA HIS A 185 -10.13 -0.79 7.99
C HIS A 185 -9.00 -1.80 8.08
N LEU A 186 -8.74 -2.43 6.95
CA LEU A 186 -7.61 -3.32 6.78
C LEU A 186 -6.42 -2.53 6.25
N ASP A 187 -5.23 -3.03 6.56
CA ASP A 187 -4.00 -2.49 6.02
C ASP A 187 -3.82 -2.86 4.55
N ARG A 188 -2.80 -2.27 3.92
CA ARG A 188 -2.53 -2.49 2.49
C ARG A 188 -1.53 -3.62 2.27
N GLY A 189 -1.58 -4.19 1.07
CA GLY A 189 -0.58 -5.13 0.58
C GLY A 189 -0.81 -6.58 1.02
N GLY A 190 -1.99 -6.91 1.56
CA GLY A 190 -2.29 -8.27 1.99
C GLY A 190 -1.42 -8.72 3.14
N LYS A 191 -1.08 -7.81 4.07
CA LYS A 191 -0.32 -8.15 5.28
C LYS A 191 -1.22 -8.76 6.35
N ASN A 192 -2.52 -8.49 6.31
CA ASN A 192 -3.50 -9.03 7.23
C ASN A 192 -4.76 -9.47 6.50
N ILE A 193 -5.40 -10.51 7.03
CA ILE A 193 -6.75 -10.95 6.68
C ILE A 193 -7.65 -10.66 7.88
N GLY A 194 -8.74 -9.93 7.64
CA GLY A 194 -9.81 -9.78 8.62
C GLY A 194 -10.74 -10.99 8.54
N GLN A 195 -10.92 -11.67 9.66
CA GLN A 195 -11.92 -12.71 9.84
C GLN A 195 -13.00 -12.19 10.81
N LEU A 196 -14.20 -11.97 10.27
CA LEU A 196 -15.38 -11.68 11.07
C LEU A 196 -16.28 -12.92 11.08
N MET A 197 -16.53 -13.45 12.28
CA MET A 197 -17.52 -14.49 12.51
C MET A 197 -18.78 -13.82 13.06
N LEU A 198 -19.90 -14.08 12.38
CA LEU A 198 -21.22 -13.59 12.74
C LEU A 198 -22.09 -14.77 13.14
N THR A 199 -22.68 -14.70 14.33
CA THR A 199 -23.65 -15.68 14.79
C THR A 199 -24.98 -14.98 15.05
N PHE A 200 -26.03 -15.43 14.37
CA PHE A 200 -27.40 -14.95 14.58
C PHE A 200 -27.99 -15.80 15.70
N LEU A 201 -28.15 -15.21 16.88
CA LEU A 201 -28.47 -15.96 18.09
C LEU A 201 -29.90 -15.66 18.53
N SER A 202 -30.59 -16.70 19.03
CA SER A 202 -31.61 -16.49 20.06
C SER A 202 -30.92 -16.28 21.41
N ALA A 203 -31.63 -15.74 22.41
CA ALA A 203 -31.07 -15.54 23.76
C ALA A 203 -30.45 -16.82 24.37
N ALA A 204 -30.93 -18.01 23.99
CA ALA A 204 -30.39 -19.31 24.42
C ALA A 204 -29.07 -19.68 23.73
N GLY A 205 -28.82 -19.17 22.52
CA GLY A 205 -27.63 -19.51 21.73
C GLY A 205 -26.34 -18.83 22.22
N THR A 206 -26.41 -17.64 22.82
CA THR A 206 -25.23 -16.95 23.38
C THR A 206 -24.63 -17.73 24.54
N SER A 207 -25.49 -18.34 25.37
CA SER A 207 -25.11 -19.21 26.49
C SER A 207 -24.51 -20.55 26.04
N ALA A 208 -24.70 -20.96 24.78
CA ALA A 208 -24.16 -22.20 24.23
C ALA A 208 -22.75 -22.04 23.62
N LEU A 209 -22.28 -20.81 23.37
CA LEU A 209 -20.92 -20.57 22.86
C LEU A 209 -19.87 -21.06 23.88
N PRO A 210 -18.69 -21.55 23.46
CA PRO A 210 -17.61 -21.86 24.39
C PRO A 210 -17.22 -20.63 25.21
N SER A 211 -16.96 -20.78 26.51
CA SER A 211 -16.59 -19.66 27.40
C SER A 211 -15.42 -18.83 26.85
N SER A 212 -14.45 -19.49 26.21
CA SER A 212 -13.29 -18.86 25.57
C SER A 212 -13.61 -17.94 24.37
N GLN A 213 -14.77 -18.13 23.74
CA GLN A 213 -15.26 -17.29 22.64
C GLN A 213 -16.20 -16.19 23.14
N ARG A 214 -17.04 -16.45 24.15
CA ARG A 214 -17.98 -15.46 24.70
C ARG A 214 -17.29 -14.17 25.13
N PHE A 215 -16.18 -14.27 25.85
CA PHE A 215 -15.43 -13.09 26.32
C PHE A 215 -14.67 -12.32 25.21
N LYS A 216 -14.56 -12.90 24.00
CA LYS A 216 -13.84 -12.29 22.87
C LYS A 216 -14.76 -11.62 21.85
N GLY A 217 -16.06 -11.84 21.96
CA GLY A 217 -17.04 -11.25 21.05
C GLY A 217 -17.93 -10.22 21.73
N THR A 218 -18.91 -9.73 20.99
CA THR A 218 -19.87 -8.72 21.46
C THR A 218 -21.25 -9.04 20.91
N GLU A 219 -22.27 -9.02 21.75
CA GLU A 219 -23.67 -9.16 21.35
C GLU A 219 -24.32 -7.80 21.07
N ILE A 220 -24.93 -7.65 19.90
CA ILE A 220 -25.66 -6.45 19.48
C ILE A 220 -26.85 -6.87 18.63
N ASP A 221 -28.04 -6.38 18.97
CA ASP A 221 -29.27 -6.58 18.22
C ASP A 221 -29.53 -8.07 17.87
N GLY A 222 -29.29 -8.97 18.85
CA GLY A 222 -29.44 -10.42 18.68
C GLY A 222 -28.37 -11.11 17.83
N LYS A 223 -27.30 -10.40 17.46
CA LYS A 223 -26.17 -10.92 16.68
C LYS A 223 -24.90 -10.90 17.54
N PHE A 224 -24.16 -12.00 17.55
CA PHE A 224 -22.85 -12.09 18.20
C PHE A 224 -21.73 -11.96 17.17
N TYR A 225 -20.82 -11.02 17.45
CA TYR A 225 -19.71 -10.67 16.58
C TYR A 225 -18.40 -11.12 17.20
N LEU A 226 -17.61 -11.90 16.46
CA LEU A 226 -16.24 -12.23 16.83
C LEU A 226 -15.30 -11.80 15.71
N ASN A 227 -14.45 -10.82 15.99
CA ASN A 227 -13.47 -10.30 15.05
C ASN A 227 -12.07 -10.83 15.38
N LYS A 228 -11.37 -11.30 14.35
CA LYS A 228 -9.99 -11.74 14.44
C LYS A 228 -9.21 -11.17 13.26
N PHE A 229 -8.06 -10.56 13.53
CA PHE A 229 -7.09 -10.23 12.48
C PHE A 229 -6.03 -11.31 12.45
N ILE A 230 -5.80 -11.85 11.27
CA ILE A 230 -4.78 -12.85 11.01
C ILE A 230 -3.68 -12.15 10.23
N GLN A 231 -2.55 -11.90 10.89
CA GLN A 231 -1.36 -11.38 10.22
C GLN A 231 -0.77 -12.46 9.34
N LEU A 232 -0.54 -12.14 8.08
CA LEU A 232 0.21 -12.99 7.16
C LEU A 232 1.69 -12.88 7.53
N ARG A 233 2.27 -14.04 7.82
CA ARG A 233 3.64 -14.21 8.27
C ARG A 233 4.41 -15.09 7.28
N LEU A 234 5.73 -15.01 7.30
CA LEU A 234 6.61 -15.74 6.38
C LEU A 234 6.57 -17.27 6.55
N ASP A 235 6.05 -17.77 7.68
CA ASP A 235 5.89 -19.20 7.96
C ASP A 235 4.61 -19.79 7.33
N ILE A 236 3.71 -18.96 6.79
CA ILE A 236 2.54 -19.44 6.06
C ILE A 236 3.00 -19.85 4.65
N PRO A 237 2.84 -21.12 4.24
CA PRO A 237 3.28 -21.56 2.93
C PRO A 237 2.49 -20.87 1.83
N ASP A 238 3.16 -20.60 0.72
CA ASP A 238 2.51 -20.08 -0.47
C ASP A 238 1.48 -21.07 -1.00
N HIS A 239 0.40 -20.53 -1.56
CA HIS A 239 -0.65 -21.36 -2.15
C HIS A 239 -0.07 -22.18 -3.31
N PRO A 240 -0.27 -23.51 -3.36
CA PRO A 240 0.44 -24.41 -4.26
C PRO A 240 0.28 -24.05 -5.75
N GLU A 241 -0.88 -23.51 -6.14
CA GLU A 241 -1.14 -23.10 -7.51
C GLU A 241 -0.81 -21.63 -7.85
N ILE A 242 -0.67 -20.77 -6.84
CA ILE A 242 -0.51 -19.32 -7.02
C ILE A 242 0.95 -18.92 -6.83
N GLY A 243 1.63 -19.48 -5.81
CA GLY A 243 3.04 -19.23 -5.51
C GLY A 243 3.94 -19.35 -6.74
N PRO A 244 3.94 -20.50 -7.46
CA PRO A 244 4.76 -20.67 -8.66
C PRO A 244 4.47 -19.63 -9.76
N LYS A 245 3.22 -19.18 -9.90
CA LYS A 245 2.84 -18.15 -10.88
C LYS A 245 3.38 -16.77 -10.50
N VAL A 246 3.37 -16.45 -9.21
CA VAL A 246 3.94 -15.21 -8.68
C VAL A 246 5.46 -15.22 -8.84
N GLU A 247 6.13 -16.32 -8.51
CA GLU A 247 7.58 -16.47 -8.72
C GLU A 247 7.98 -16.29 -10.18
N ALA A 248 7.27 -16.96 -11.10
CA ALA A 248 7.51 -16.81 -12.54
C ALA A 248 7.30 -15.37 -13.02
N LEU A 249 6.29 -14.66 -12.49
CA LEU A 249 6.10 -13.25 -12.77
C LEU A 249 7.26 -12.40 -12.22
N LEU A 250 7.67 -12.62 -10.98
CA LEU A 250 8.77 -11.87 -10.37
C LEU A 250 10.07 -12.06 -11.16
N GLU A 251 10.37 -13.27 -11.61
CA GLU A 251 11.51 -13.57 -12.48
C GLU A 251 11.41 -12.84 -13.82
N LYS A 252 10.22 -12.83 -14.43
CA LYS A 252 9.96 -12.06 -15.66
C LYS A 252 10.16 -10.55 -15.44
N LEU A 253 9.69 -10.00 -14.32
CA LEU A 253 9.87 -8.59 -13.98
C LEU A 253 11.34 -8.25 -13.76
N LYS A 254 12.10 -9.11 -13.06
CA LYS A 254 13.56 -8.96 -12.90
C LYS A 254 14.27 -8.92 -14.24
N ARG A 255 13.92 -9.81 -15.19
CA ARG A 255 14.48 -9.80 -16.55
C ARG A 255 14.17 -8.51 -17.29
N LEU A 256 12.92 -8.03 -17.24
CA LEU A 256 12.52 -6.76 -17.85
C LEU A 256 13.28 -5.57 -17.27
N GLN A 257 13.47 -5.56 -15.95
CA GLN A 257 14.25 -4.53 -15.27
C GLN A 257 15.73 -4.58 -15.68
N LYS A 258 16.32 -5.78 -15.78
CA LYS A 258 17.70 -5.98 -16.26
C LYS A 258 17.86 -5.45 -17.68
N VAL A 259 16.96 -5.78 -18.60
CA VAL A 259 17.00 -5.27 -19.99
C VAL A 259 16.87 -3.75 -20.04
N LYS A 260 15.96 -3.15 -19.26
CA LYS A 260 15.84 -1.69 -19.15
C LYS A 260 17.10 -1.03 -18.56
N ALA A 261 17.74 -1.68 -17.59
CA ALA A 261 18.98 -1.19 -16.99
C ALA A 261 20.15 -1.27 -17.97
N THR A 262 20.29 -2.36 -18.73
CA THR A 262 21.36 -2.52 -19.72
C THR A 262 21.13 -1.70 -21.00
N GLY A 263 19.89 -1.33 -21.28
CA GLY A 263 19.49 -0.53 -22.45
C GLY A 263 19.21 0.95 -22.18
N SER A 264 19.56 1.50 -21.00
CA SER A 264 19.24 2.90 -20.69
C SER A 264 20.12 3.85 -21.52
N MET A 265 19.53 4.43 -22.56
CA MET A 265 19.81 5.82 -22.92
C MET A 265 19.30 6.72 -21.79
N THR A 266 20.01 7.81 -21.57
CA THR A 266 19.88 8.83 -20.51
C THR A 266 18.44 9.14 -20.06
N ILE A 267 18.21 9.13 -18.74
CA ILE A 267 17.00 9.65 -18.09
C ILE A 267 17.31 11.08 -17.63
N PRO A 268 16.45 12.08 -17.89
CA PRO A 268 16.68 13.45 -17.44
C PRO A 268 16.67 13.54 -15.92
N MET A 269 17.72 14.13 -15.33
CA MET A 269 17.81 14.40 -13.90
C MET A 269 16.69 15.34 -13.45
N LYS A 270 16.03 15.01 -12.34
CA LYS A 270 15.04 15.89 -11.72
C LYS A 270 15.76 16.85 -10.77
N LYS A 271 15.83 18.14 -11.10
CA LYS A 271 16.34 19.18 -10.19
C LYS A 271 15.50 19.19 -8.91
N ILE A 272 16.12 18.93 -7.77
CA ILE A 272 15.54 19.18 -6.45
C ILE A 272 16.19 20.47 -5.95
N ALA A 273 15.37 21.47 -5.61
CA ALA A 273 15.85 22.77 -5.16
C ALA A 273 16.66 22.64 -3.85
N GLY A 274 17.84 23.27 -3.81
CA GLY A 274 18.64 23.42 -2.58
C GLY A 274 20.13 23.05 -2.67
N ILE A 275 20.64 22.61 -3.83
CA ILE A 275 22.08 22.38 -4.02
C ILE A 275 22.66 23.58 -4.78
N GLU A 276 23.64 24.27 -4.19
CA GLU A 276 24.39 25.31 -4.88
C GLU A 276 25.10 24.75 -6.11
N GLU A 277 25.05 25.49 -7.21
CA GLU A 277 25.61 25.08 -8.51
C GLU A 277 27.10 24.77 -8.37
N GLY A 278 27.48 23.50 -8.49
CA GLY A 278 28.86 23.02 -8.37
C GLY A 278 29.18 22.17 -7.12
N ASN A 279 28.26 22.02 -6.17
CA ASN A 279 28.47 21.10 -5.03
C ASN A 279 28.19 19.63 -5.43
N LYS A 280 29.17 18.75 -5.26
CA LYS A 280 29.17 17.36 -5.74
C LYS A 280 29.39 16.35 -4.61
N TYR A 281 28.95 15.12 -4.84
CA TYR A 281 29.24 14.00 -3.94
C TYR A 281 30.70 13.58 -4.08
N VAL A 282 31.39 13.40 -2.96
CA VAL A 282 32.80 13.00 -2.90
C VAL A 282 33.01 11.57 -2.41
N GLY A 283 31.95 10.94 -1.90
CA GLY A 283 31.96 9.57 -1.40
C GLY A 283 32.51 9.43 0.02
N ALA A 284 32.16 8.32 0.67
CA ALA A 284 32.53 8.05 2.07
C ALA A 284 34.06 8.00 2.30
N GLU A 285 34.83 7.53 1.31
CA GLU A 285 36.30 7.44 1.41
C GLU A 285 36.96 8.81 1.58
N ALA A 286 36.45 9.85 0.90
CA ALA A 286 36.94 11.21 1.07
C ALA A 286 36.74 11.72 2.50
N CYS A 287 35.59 11.40 3.11
CA CYS A 287 35.31 11.74 4.50
C CYS A 287 36.26 11.02 5.47
N GLY A 288 36.64 9.77 5.18
CA GLY A 288 37.53 8.96 6.02
C GLY A 288 38.93 9.55 6.21
N LYS A 289 39.38 10.41 5.29
CA LYS A 289 40.69 11.07 5.38
C LYS A 289 40.80 12.05 6.56
N CYS A 290 39.69 12.67 6.97
CA CYS A 290 39.65 13.62 8.09
C CYS A 290 38.79 13.11 9.27
N HIS A 291 37.87 12.17 9.02
CA HIS A 291 36.92 11.66 10.01
C HIS A 291 37.05 10.14 10.20
N GLN A 292 38.26 9.68 10.49
CA GLN A 292 38.58 8.26 10.53
C GLN A 292 37.69 7.46 11.49
N GLU A 293 37.51 7.92 12.73
CA GLU A 293 36.67 7.21 13.72
C GLU A 293 35.20 7.09 13.25
N ARG A 294 34.66 8.15 12.64
CA ARG A 294 33.28 8.14 12.11
C ARG A 294 33.16 7.23 10.90
N TYR A 295 34.18 7.23 10.05
CA TYR A 295 34.25 6.38 8.86
C TYR A 295 34.32 4.91 9.24
N GLU A 296 35.13 4.54 10.24
CA GLU A 296 35.22 3.16 10.74
C GLU A 296 33.87 2.68 11.32
N ARG A 297 33.18 3.56 12.06
CA ARG A 297 31.84 3.28 12.57
C ARG A 297 30.82 3.07 11.45
N TRP A 298 30.85 3.92 10.42
CA TRP A 298 30.02 3.74 9.23
C TRP A 298 30.33 2.42 8.52
N ARG A 299 31.62 2.11 8.30
CA ARG A 299 32.07 0.89 7.62
C ARG A 299 31.62 -0.38 8.34
N ALA A 300 31.54 -0.35 9.68
CA ALA A 300 31.02 -1.44 10.49
C ALA A 300 29.50 -1.63 10.37
N SER A 301 28.75 -0.62 9.93
CA SER A 301 27.29 -0.63 9.89
C SER A 301 26.68 -1.39 8.72
N ALA A 302 25.38 -1.67 8.80
CA ALA A 302 24.61 -2.22 7.69
C ALA A 302 24.52 -1.25 6.49
N HIS A 303 24.60 0.07 6.72
CA HIS A 303 24.55 1.06 5.66
C HIS A 303 25.70 0.93 4.67
N ALA A 304 26.92 0.64 5.15
CA ALA A 304 28.10 0.39 4.30
C ALA A 304 28.01 -0.92 3.50
N ARG A 305 27.00 -1.77 3.76
CA ARG A 305 26.73 -3.02 3.04
C ARG A 305 25.35 -3.07 2.38
N ALA A 306 24.66 -1.93 2.32
CA ALA A 306 23.26 -1.87 1.91
C ALA A 306 23.06 -2.41 0.48
N TYR A 307 23.90 -2.04 -0.47
CA TYR A 307 23.76 -2.47 -1.86
C TYR A 307 24.09 -3.95 -2.04
N GLN A 308 25.09 -4.48 -1.31
CA GLN A 308 25.41 -5.90 -1.35
C GLN A 308 24.24 -6.76 -0.85
N GLY A 309 23.44 -6.24 0.09
CA GLY A 309 22.18 -6.87 0.48
C GLY A 309 21.19 -7.04 -0.69
N LEU A 310 21.14 -6.08 -1.61
CA LEU A 310 20.34 -6.21 -2.84
C LEU A 310 20.94 -7.25 -3.78
N VAL A 311 22.27 -7.26 -3.96
CA VAL A 311 22.95 -8.26 -4.80
C VAL A 311 22.67 -9.67 -4.30
N ALA A 312 22.80 -9.91 -2.99
CA ALA A 312 22.52 -11.20 -2.37
C ALA A 312 21.07 -11.68 -2.59
N LYS A 313 20.12 -10.74 -2.66
CA LYS A 313 18.70 -11.00 -2.93
C LYS A 313 18.33 -10.93 -4.42
N GLN A 314 19.30 -10.71 -5.30
CA GLN A 314 19.09 -10.50 -6.74
C GLN A 314 18.12 -9.34 -7.06
N GLN A 315 18.20 -8.25 -6.29
CA GLN A 315 17.40 -7.03 -6.37
C GLN A 315 18.22 -5.79 -6.76
N GLN A 316 19.48 -5.99 -7.15
CA GLN A 316 20.45 -4.92 -7.43
C GLN A 316 20.06 -4.00 -8.60
N PHE A 317 19.10 -4.41 -9.43
CA PHE A 317 18.55 -3.64 -10.56
C PHE A 317 17.17 -3.06 -10.29
N ASP A 318 16.58 -3.29 -9.11
CA ASP A 318 15.28 -2.74 -8.76
C ASP A 318 15.41 -1.27 -8.35
N LYS A 319 14.97 -0.38 -9.24
CA LYS A 319 15.01 1.08 -9.04
C LYS A 319 14.25 1.55 -7.78
N ASP A 320 13.24 0.80 -7.32
CA ASP A 320 12.51 1.14 -6.09
C ASP A 320 13.34 0.81 -4.82
N CYS A 321 14.28 -0.13 -4.93
CA CYS A 321 15.24 -0.51 -3.88
C CYS A 321 16.51 0.34 -3.93
N ILE A 322 17.05 0.62 -5.12
CA ILE A 322 18.33 1.33 -5.32
C ILE A 322 18.33 2.68 -4.62
N GLY A 323 17.21 3.42 -4.65
CA GLY A 323 17.09 4.72 -3.97
C GLY A 323 17.36 4.72 -2.47
N CYS A 324 17.25 3.56 -1.81
CA CYS A 324 17.51 3.39 -0.38
C CYS A 324 18.76 2.57 -0.05
N HIS A 325 19.39 1.98 -1.06
CA HIS A 325 20.56 1.11 -0.90
C HIS A 325 21.79 1.67 -1.62
N SER A 326 21.73 2.92 -2.07
CA SER A 326 22.81 3.65 -2.75
C SER A 326 22.80 5.13 -2.34
N LEU A 327 23.89 5.82 -2.65
CA LEU A 327 24.03 7.26 -2.51
C LEU A 327 23.40 7.98 -3.69
N ALA A 328 22.51 8.94 -3.44
CA ALA A 328 22.09 9.94 -4.42
C ALA A 328 21.46 9.42 -5.75
N TYR A 329 20.79 8.27 -5.73
CA TYR A 329 20.04 7.81 -6.91
C TYR A 329 18.90 8.78 -7.27
N ASP A 330 18.88 9.24 -8.51
CA ASP A 330 17.89 10.17 -9.07
C ASP A 330 17.80 11.50 -8.28
N ARG A 331 18.91 11.91 -7.65
CA ARG A 331 19.08 13.19 -6.94
C ARG A 331 20.04 14.11 -7.70
N ASP A 332 19.92 15.41 -7.47
CA ASP A 332 20.83 16.40 -8.06
C ASP A 332 22.28 16.17 -7.60
N GLY A 333 23.22 16.28 -8.54
CA GLY A 333 24.63 15.86 -8.41
C GLY A 333 24.88 14.34 -8.31
N GLY A 334 23.83 13.52 -8.29
CA GLY A 334 23.89 12.07 -8.12
C GLY A 334 23.90 11.29 -9.45
N PHE A 335 23.37 10.06 -9.42
CA PHE A 335 23.37 9.16 -10.58
C PHE A 335 21.98 8.64 -10.94
N SER A 336 21.77 8.33 -12.21
CA SER A 336 20.54 7.69 -12.70
C SER A 336 20.82 6.43 -13.55
N ASP A 337 22.04 6.28 -14.10
CA ASP A 337 22.50 5.08 -14.82
C ASP A 337 23.21 4.11 -13.87
N LEU A 338 22.78 2.85 -13.85
CA LEU A 338 23.36 1.83 -12.98
C LEU A 338 24.80 1.46 -13.32
N LYS A 339 25.33 1.90 -14.47
CA LYS A 339 26.77 1.79 -14.76
C LYS A 339 27.64 2.53 -13.75
N ASP A 340 27.12 3.62 -13.20
CA ASP A 340 27.84 4.46 -12.24
C ASP A 340 27.72 3.94 -10.79
N ILE A 341 26.99 2.84 -10.58
CA ILE A 341 26.67 2.32 -9.25
C ILE A 341 27.90 2.03 -8.40
N SER A 342 29.06 1.77 -9.00
CA SER A 342 30.29 1.46 -8.25
C SER A 342 30.69 2.58 -7.29
N PHE A 343 30.55 3.85 -7.71
CA PHE A 343 30.87 5.00 -6.85
C PHE A 343 29.78 5.24 -5.82
N TYR A 344 28.53 5.07 -6.22
CA TYR A 344 27.35 5.38 -5.42
C TYR A 344 26.85 4.19 -4.58
N ALA A 345 27.53 3.05 -4.62
CA ALA A 345 27.09 1.87 -3.90
C ALA A 345 27.01 2.17 -2.40
N ASN A 346 26.00 1.57 -1.76
CA ASN A 346 25.73 1.66 -0.32
C ASN A 346 25.16 3.00 0.13
N VAL A 347 24.58 3.00 1.32
CA VAL A 347 24.21 4.24 2.00
C VAL A 347 25.49 4.82 2.58
N GLN A 348 25.88 6.01 2.13
CA GLN A 348 27.16 6.65 2.46
C GLN A 348 26.97 7.85 3.41
N CYS A 349 28.06 8.49 3.82
CA CYS A 349 28.03 9.69 4.67
C CYS A 349 27.10 10.78 4.11
N GLU A 350 27.20 11.01 2.81
CA GLU A 350 26.48 12.06 2.08
C GLU A 350 25.00 11.72 1.85
N SER A 351 24.55 10.49 2.15
CA SER A 351 23.12 10.15 2.17
C SER A 351 22.37 10.95 3.24
N CYS A 352 23.04 11.23 4.37
CA CYS A 352 22.51 12.07 5.44
C CYS A 352 23.01 13.51 5.37
N HIS A 353 24.28 13.71 5.01
CA HIS A 353 24.96 15.00 5.04
C HIS A 353 24.82 15.84 3.75
N GLY A 354 24.30 15.25 2.67
CA GLY A 354 24.27 15.90 1.36
C GLY A 354 25.66 15.97 0.72
N PRO A 355 25.79 16.60 -0.47
CA PRO A 355 27.06 16.69 -1.18
C PRO A 355 28.11 17.49 -0.39
N GLY A 356 29.31 16.92 -0.27
CA GLY A 356 30.37 17.43 0.60
C GLY A 356 31.55 18.07 -0.11
N SER A 357 31.56 18.22 -1.44
CA SER A 357 32.75 18.73 -2.16
C SER A 357 33.16 20.13 -1.70
N MET A 358 32.20 21.01 -1.41
CA MET A 358 32.53 22.35 -0.91
C MET A 358 33.19 22.33 0.48
N HIS A 359 32.73 21.45 1.37
CA HIS A 359 33.34 21.22 2.68
C HIS A 359 34.76 20.67 2.57
N VAL A 360 35.00 19.73 1.65
CA VAL A 360 36.35 19.20 1.42
C VAL A 360 37.27 20.27 0.85
N ASN A 361 36.80 21.01 -0.16
CA ASN A 361 37.59 22.04 -0.84
C ASN A 361 37.94 23.23 0.06
N SER A 362 37.09 23.55 1.04
CA SER A 362 37.35 24.57 2.05
C SER A 362 38.23 24.09 3.20
N LYS A 363 38.83 22.89 3.09
CA LYS A 363 39.63 22.24 4.15
C LYS A 363 38.85 21.98 5.44
N GLY A 364 37.56 21.69 5.32
CA GLY A 364 36.73 21.20 6.41
C GLY A 364 35.79 22.22 7.05
N ASP A 365 35.41 23.30 6.35
CA ASP A 365 34.44 24.27 6.86
C ASP A 365 33.07 23.60 7.09
N PRO A 366 32.60 23.45 8.34
CA PRO A 366 31.37 22.72 8.66
C PRO A 366 30.10 23.39 8.10
N GLU A 367 30.13 24.71 7.87
CA GLU A 367 28.99 25.46 7.31
C GLU A 367 28.72 25.10 5.84
N LYS A 368 29.66 24.41 5.18
CA LYS A 368 29.51 23.94 3.79
C LYS A 368 28.83 22.57 3.67
N ILE A 369 28.37 21.99 4.78
CA ILE A 369 27.52 20.79 4.78
C ILE A 369 26.06 21.22 4.78
N VAL A 370 25.40 20.97 3.65
CA VAL A 370 24.09 21.57 3.33
C VAL A 370 22.89 20.88 3.97
N LYS A 371 23.02 19.63 4.43
CA LYS A 371 21.93 18.92 5.13
C LYS A 371 22.16 18.86 6.63
N THR A 372 21.15 19.29 7.37
CA THR A 372 21.03 19.02 8.81
C THR A 372 20.65 17.57 9.06
N ARG A 373 21.17 17.00 10.15
CA ARG A 373 20.92 15.61 10.57
C ARG A 373 19.56 15.50 11.26
N ASP A 374 18.48 15.75 10.53
CA ASP A 374 17.15 15.52 11.07
C ASP A 374 16.83 14.02 11.07
N ALA A 375 16.18 13.55 12.13
CA ALA A 375 15.65 12.20 12.29
C ALA A 375 14.76 11.78 11.10
N GLU A 376 14.08 12.74 10.48
CA GLU A 376 13.17 12.50 9.36
C GLU A 376 13.88 11.88 8.14
N ILE A 377 15.19 12.10 7.96
CA ILE A 377 15.94 11.54 6.83
C ILE A 377 15.96 10.01 6.85
N CYS A 378 15.91 9.41 8.04
CA CYS A 378 15.85 7.96 8.20
C CYS A 378 14.54 7.40 7.62
N LEU A 379 13.45 8.17 7.71
CA LEU A 379 12.11 7.78 7.27
C LEU A 379 11.93 7.87 5.75
N GLU A 380 12.89 8.41 5.00
CA GLU A 380 12.88 8.30 3.53
C GLU A 380 12.99 6.83 3.08
N CYS A 381 13.65 6.00 3.89
CA CYS A 381 13.94 4.61 3.57
C CYS A 381 13.44 3.60 4.60
N HIS A 382 13.49 3.94 5.89
CA HIS A 382 12.96 3.10 6.95
C HIS A 382 11.49 3.39 7.21
N ILE A 383 10.66 3.00 6.24
CA ILE A 383 9.21 2.93 6.38
C ILE A 383 8.77 1.48 6.63
N PRO A 384 7.63 1.23 7.29
CA PRO A 384 7.16 -0.14 7.59
C PRO A 384 6.98 -1.05 6.36
N GLU A 385 6.96 -0.49 5.14
CA GLU A 385 6.96 -1.26 3.89
C GLU A 385 8.32 -1.76 3.43
N LYS A 386 9.39 -1.04 3.79
CA LYS A 386 10.75 -1.31 3.33
C LYS A 386 11.62 -1.90 4.43
N SER A 387 11.34 -1.54 5.68
CA SER A 387 12.09 -1.96 6.86
C SER A 387 11.12 -2.22 8.02
N PRO A 388 10.36 -3.32 7.99
CA PRO A 388 9.30 -3.60 8.95
C PRO A 388 9.80 -3.73 10.40
N ASP A 389 11.04 -4.15 10.59
CA ASP A 389 11.67 -4.34 11.90
C ASP A 389 12.44 -3.11 12.39
N PHE A 390 12.32 -1.97 11.71
CA PHE A 390 13.04 -0.75 12.12
C PHE A 390 12.36 -0.06 13.31
N VAL A 391 13.11 0.05 14.40
CA VAL A 391 12.75 0.87 15.56
C VAL A 391 13.73 2.04 15.65
N PHE A 392 13.22 3.25 15.43
CA PHE A 392 14.04 4.47 15.32
C PHE A 392 14.91 4.71 16.57
N MET A 393 14.35 4.54 17.77
CA MET A 393 15.05 4.81 19.03
C MET A 393 16.20 3.84 19.31
N ASP A 394 16.06 2.57 18.90
CA ASP A 394 17.10 1.56 19.06
C ASP A 394 18.27 1.86 18.11
N TYR A 395 17.97 2.31 16.89
CA TYR A 395 18.96 2.67 15.89
C TYR A 395 19.70 3.98 16.20
N PHE A 396 18.97 5.02 16.61
CA PHE A 396 19.53 6.34 16.91
C PHE A 396 20.55 6.28 18.06
N THR A 397 20.25 5.51 19.10
CA THR A 397 21.14 5.26 20.23
C THR A 397 22.44 4.57 19.78
N LEU A 398 22.35 3.57 18.90
CA LEU A 398 23.51 2.77 18.45
C LEU A 398 24.45 3.53 17.50
N MET A 399 23.91 4.36 16.61
CA MET A 399 24.66 4.92 15.48
C MET A 399 25.01 6.41 15.61
N CYS A 400 24.15 7.21 16.25
CA CYS A 400 24.26 8.67 16.25
C CYS A 400 24.68 9.26 17.60
N SER A 401 24.41 8.56 18.72
CA SER A 401 24.66 9.11 20.07
C SER A 401 26.10 8.98 20.59
N GLY A 402 26.97 8.23 19.90
CA GLY A 402 28.38 8.08 20.27
C GLY A 402 28.66 7.34 21.58
N LYS A 403 27.62 6.88 22.30
CA LYS A 403 27.79 6.07 23.51
C LYS A 403 27.82 4.59 23.15
N LYS A 404 29.00 3.97 23.24
CA LYS A 404 29.11 2.51 23.32
C LYS A 404 28.30 2.03 24.53
N LYS A 405 27.58 0.92 24.37
CA LYS A 405 27.27 0.06 25.53
C LYS A 405 28.55 -0.62 25.98
#